data_AF-A0A7K4HIQ2-F1
#
_entry.id   AF-A0A7K4HIQ2-F1
#
_cell.length_a   1.000
_cell.length_b   1.000
_cell.length_c   1.000
_cell.angle_alpha   90.00
_cell.angle_beta   90.00
_cell.angle_gamma   90.00
#
_symmetry.space_group_name_H-M   'P 1'
#
loop_
_entity.id
_entity.type
_entity.pdbx_description
1 polymer ?
#
loop_
_entity_poly.entity_id
_entity_poly.type
_entity_poly.pdbx_seq_one_letter_code
_entity_poly.pdbx_strand_id
1 'polypeptide(L)'
;MIDKIVKEISSLMLKNTPQLSEDQKERMYKVLNPDNPDYVIYGVKVPEIEKIVKSTYEKFDCSYDIAVEVFRKLTRTNVEELKSAGSFFLNRFKRHFNAKIIDIIKEEYSEHCHTWSLCDSTCVRLLGPFLGKKGKETLALKTI
;
A
#
# COMPACT_ATOMS: atom_id res chain seq x y z
N MET A 1 -14.50 12.85 -1.55
CA MET A 1 -13.05 13.18 -1.58
C MET A 1 -12.22 11.92 -1.78
N ILE A 2 -12.44 10.88 -0.97
CA ILE A 2 -11.81 9.55 -1.08
C ILE A 2 -11.74 9.05 -2.54
N ASP A 3 -12.87 9.00 -3.24
CA ASP A 3 -12.91 8.49 -4.63
C ASP A 3 -12.10 9.35 -5.61
N LYS A 4 -11.96 10.65 -5.36
CA LYS A 4 -11.13 11.53 -6.20
C LYS A 4 -9.65 11.19 -6.03
N ILE A 5 -9.20 10.92 -4.79
CA ILE A 5 -7.82 10.52 -4.49
C ILE A 5 -7.53 9.14 -5.10
N VAL A 6 -8.41 8.16 -4.88
CA VAL A 6 -8.27 6.80 -5.44
C VAL A 6 -8.22 6.85 -6.97
N LYS A 7 -9.10 7.64 -7.60
CA LYS A 7 -9.12 7.82 -9.05
C LYS A 7 -7.85 8.50 -9.56
N GLU A 8 -7.34 9.52 -8.88
CA GLU A 8 -6.09 10.19 -9.25
C GLU A 8 -4.91 9.20 -9.23
N ILE A 9 -4.72 8.49 -8.11
CA ILE A 9 -3.65 7.50 -7.97
C ILE A 9 -3.76 6.42 -9.05
N SER A 10 -4.96 5.88 -9.24
CA SER A 10 -5.20 4.82 -10.23
C SER A 10 -4.90 5.29 -11.66
N SER A 11 -5.33 6.51 -12.00
CA SER A 11 -5.11 7.09 -13.34
C SER A 11 -3.63 7.38 -13.59
N LEU A 12 -2.92 7.93 -12.59
CA LEU A 12 -1.49 8.16 -12.68
C LEU A 12 -0.70 6.84 -12.74
N MET A 13 -1.15 5.82 -12.01
CA MET A 13 -0.53 4.50 -12.05
C MET A 13 -0.62 3.87 -13.45
N LEU A 14 -1.82 3.88 -14.04
CA LEU A 14 -2.04 3.39 -15.40
C LEU A 14 -1.21 4.16 -16.43
N LYS A 15 -1.14 5.50 -16.30
CA LYS A 15 -0.33 6.34 -17.19
C LYS A 15 1.17 6.04 -17.13
N ASN A 16 1.66 5.56 -15.99
CA ASN A 16 3.07 5.22 -15.78
C ASN A 16 3.36 3.72 -15.92
N THR A 17 2.38 2.93 -16.38
CA THR A 17 2.58 1.51 -16.65
C THR A 17 3.58 1.34 -17.81
N PRO A 18 4.71 0.64 -17.59
CA PRO A 18 5.67 0.43 -18.65
C PRO A 18 5.16 -0.54 -19.70
N GLN A 19 5.67 -0.42 -20.92
CA GLN A 19 5.50 -1.46 -21.93
C GLN A 19 6.47 -2.61 -21.62
N LEU A 20 5.92 -3.75 -21.21
CA LEU A 20 6.67 -4.96 -20.88
C LEU A 20 6.50 -6.02 -21.98
N SER A 21 7.56 -6.77 -22.27
CA SER A 21 7.45 -8.01 -23.06
C SER A 21 6.72 -9.10 -22.27
N GLU A 22 6.23 -10.12 -22.96
CA GLU A 22 5.57 -11.25 -22.30
C GLU A 22 6.50 -11.97 -21.31
N ASP A 23 7.78 -12.19 -21.68
CA ASP A 23 8.78 -12.77 -20.76
C ASP A 23 8.97 -11.95 -19.48
N GLN A 24 8.94 -10.61 -19.59
CA GLN A 24 9.06 -9.73 -18.44
C GLN A 24 7.83 -9.83 -17.53
N LYS A 25 6.63 -9.87 -18.12
CA LYS A 25 5.38 -10.07 -17.38
C LYS A 25 5.40 -11.43 -16.68
N GLU A 26 5.69 -12.51 -17.40
CA GLU A 26 5.75 -13.86 -16.83
C GLU A 26 6.72 -13.93 -15.66
N ARG A 27 7.93 -13.37 -15.82
CA ARG A 27 8.92 -13.35 -14.74
C ARG A 27 8.40 -12.62 -13.52
N MET A 28 7.71 -11.50 -13.71
CA MET A 28 7.14 -10.71 -12.63
C MET A 28 6.09 -11.50 -11.84
N TYR A 29 5.17 -12.19 -12.54
CA TYR A 29 4.19 -13.07 -11.91
C TYR A 29 4.85 -14.27 -11.21
N LYS A 30 5.91 -14.87 -11.79
CA LYS A 30 6.67 -15.95 -11.15
C LYS A 30 7.36 -15.51 -9.86
N VAL A 31 7.84 -14.26 -9.78
CA VAL A 31 8.54 -13.72 -8.60
C VAL A 31 7.58 -13.35 -7.49
N LEU A 32 6.50 -12.62 -7.81
CA LEU A 32 5.53 -12.21 -6.79
C LEU A 32 4.60 -13.36 -6.39
N ASN A 33 4.35 -14.29 -7.32
CA ASN A 33 3.58 -15.51 -7.14
C ASN A 33 2.29 -15.29 -6.33
N PRO A 34 1.40 -14.40 -6.81
CA PRO A 34 0.15 -14.12 -6.10
C PRO A 34 -0.71 -15.38 -6.04
N ASP A 35 -1.40 -15.57 -4.92
CA ASP A 35 -2.35 -16.66 -4.68
C ASP A 35 -3.71 -16.45 -5.37
N ASN A 36 -3.95 -15.25 -5.90
CA ASN A 36 -5.19 -14.86 -6.58
C ASN A 36 -5.02 -14.87 -8.12
N PRO A 37 -5.86 -15.59 -8.88
CA PRO A 37 -5.78 -15.64 -10.34
C PRO A 37 -6.17 -14.32 -11.03
N ASP A 38 -6.97 -13.47 -10.38
CA ASP A 38 -7.38 -12.16 -10.89
C ASP A 38 -6.37 -11.06 -10.53
N TYR A 39 -5.20 -11.43 -9.99
CA TYR A 39 -4.17 -10.50 -9.59
C TYR A 39 -3.49 -9.84 -10.78
N VAL A 40 -3.24 -8.54 -10.67
CA VAL A 40 -2.65 -7.72 -11.72
C VAL A 40 -1.40 -7.03 -11.20
N ILE A 41 -0.33 -7.10 -11.98
CA ILE A 41 0.93 -6.40 -11.71
C ILE A 41 1.26 -5.54 -12.92
N TYR A 42 1.28 -4.21 -12.75
CA TYR A 42 1.56 -3.27 -13.84
C TYR A 42 3.05 -3.17 -14.19
N GLY A 43 3.94 -3.49 -13.25
CA GLY A 43 5.38 -3.29 -13.37
C GLY A 43 5.85 -1.87 -13.08
N VAL A 44 5.03 -1.05 -12.40
CA VAL A 44 5.43 0.31 -12.01
C VAL A 44 6.44 0.21 -10.87
N LYS A 45 7.64 0.78 -11.07
CA LYS A 45 8.71 0.71 -10.06
C LYS A 45 8.34 1.52 -8.81
N VAL A 46 8.73 1.02 -7.63
CA VAL A 46 8.48 1.64 -6.32
C VAL A 46 8.80 3.15 -6.27
N PRO A 47 9.92 3.66 -6.80
CA PRO A 47 10.18 5.11 -6.78
C PRO A 47 9.13 5.95 -7.51
N GLU A 48 8.54 5.42 -8.60
CA GLU A 48 7.48 6.11 -9.32
C GLU A 48 6.16 6.04 -8.55
N ILE A 49 5.86 4.91 -7.88
CA ILE A 49 4.71 4.81 -6.96
C ILE A 49 4.81 5.87 -5.86
N GLU A 50 5.98 6.00 -5.22
CA GLU A 50 6.21 7.00 -4.17
C GLU A 50 6.03 8.43 -4.69
N LYS A 51 6.50 8.71 -5.91
CA LYS A 51 6.33 10.01 -6.57
C LYS A 51 4.85 10.32 -6.84
N ILE A 52 4.09 9.36 -7.37
CA ILE A 52 2.64 9.48 -7.58
C ILE A 52 1.90 9.73 -6.27
N VAL A 53 2.23 8.96 -5.23
CA VAL A 53 1.62 9.09 -3.91
C VAL A 53 1.93 10.45 -3.30
N LYS A 54 3.19 10.92 -3.40
CA LYS A 54 3.61 12.22 -2.89
C LYS A 54 2.87 13.35 -3.60
N SER A 55 2.84 13.35 -4.94
CA SER A 55 2.17 14.41 -5.71
C SER A 55 0.66 14.42 -5.45
N THR A 56 0.04 13.25 -5.29
CA THR A 56 -1.38 13.17 -4.92
C THR A 56 -1.61 13.72 -3.52
N TYR A 57 -0.80 13.32 -2.54
CA TYR A 57 -0.90 13.83 -1.17
C TYR A 57 -0.75 15.36 -1.10
N GLU A 58 0.15 15.95 -1.89
CA GLU A 58 0.35 17.40 -1.95
C GLU A 58 -0.80 18.15 -2.67
N LYS A 59 -1.55 17.45 -3.54
CA LYS A 59 -2.67 18.00 -4.31
C LYS A 59 -3.98 18.08 -3.52
N PHE A 60 -4.20 17.18 -2.56
CA PHE A 60 -5.46 17.08 -1.82
C PHE A 60 -5.25 17.39 -0.35
N ASP A 61 -6.04 18.33 0.19
CA ASP A 61 -6.15 18.53 1.62
C ASP A 61 -6.95 17.37 2.25
N CYS A 62 -6.25 16.45 2.91
CA CYS A 62 -6.76 15.15 3.32
C CYS A 62 -6.51 14.94 4.82
N SER A 63 -7.54 14.50 5.55
CA SER A 63 -7.40 14.08 6.95
C SER A 63 -6.86 12.65 7.07
N TYR A 64 -6.42 12.27 8.28
CA TYR A 64 -6.00 10.90 8.57
C TYR A 64 -7.12 9.88 8.32
N ASP A 65 -8.37 10.19 8.70
CA ASP A 65 -9.50 9.28 8.50
C ASP A 65 -9.78 9.03 7.01
N ILE A 66 -9.66 10.08 6.18
CA ILE A 66 -9.76 9.94 4.72
C ILE A 66 -8.60 9.09 4.19
N ALA A 67 -7.39 9.24 4.73
CA ALA A 67 -6.23 8.45 4.32
C ALA A 67 -6.39 6.95 4.66
N VAL A 68 -7.02 6.62 5.79
CA VAL A 68 -7.38 5.25 6.15
C VAL A 68 -8.36 4.67 5.12
N GLU A 69 -9.40 5.42 4.75
CA GLU A 69 -10.36 4.95 3.74
C GLU A 69 -9.74 4.82 2.33
N VAL A 70 -8.81 5.71 1.97
CA VAL A 70 -8.04 5.59 0.71
C VAL A 70 -7.17 4.34 0.73
N PHE A 71 -6.48 4.07 1.86
CA PHE A 71 -5.71 2.85 2.05
C PHE A 71 -6.58 1.61 1.82
N ARG A 72 -7.72 1.50 2.53
CA ARG A 72 -8.67 0.38 2.38
C ARG A 72 -9.13 0.18 0.94
N LYS A 73 -9.52 1.27 0.25
CA LYS A 73 -9.98 1.17 -1.14
C LYS A 73 -8.89 0.68 -2.09
N LEU A 74 -7.64 1.10 -1.89
CA LEU A 74 -6.52 0.70 -2.74
C LEU A 74 -6.03 -0.72 -2.41
N THR A 75 -5.99 -1.09 -1.13
CA THR A 75 -5.59 -2.44 -0.69
C THR A 75 -6.57 -3.52 -1.12
N ARG A 76 -7.86 -3.20 -1.26
CA ARG A 76 -8.91 -4.13 -1.69
C ARG A 76 -8.95 -4.40 -3.19
N THR A 77 -8.17 -3.69 -3.99
CA THR A 77 -8.04 -4.00 -5.43
C THR A 77 -7.28 -5.32 -5.62
N ASN A 78 -7.21 -5.83 -6.85
CA ASN A 78 -6.31 -6.93 -7.19
C ASN A 78 -5.00 -6.45 -7.83
N VAL A 79 -4.64 -5.17 -7.67
CA VAL A 79 -3.48 -4.57 -8.35
C VAL A 79 -2.33 -4.34 -7.36
N GLU A 80 -1.18 -4.99 -7.56
CA GLU A 80 0.00 -4.91 -6.68
C GLU A 80 0.40 -3.46 -6.36
N GLU A 81 0.52 -2.62 -7.38
CA GLU A 81 1.03 -1.27 -7.21
C GLU A 81 0.01 -0.33 -6.58
N LEU A 82 -1.30 -0.59 -6.74
CA LEU A 82 -2.32 0.16 -6.02
C LEU A 82 -2.31 -0.20 -4.54
N LYS A 83 -2.17 -1.49 -4.19
CA LYS A 83 -2.02 -1.91 -2.78
C LYS A 83 -0.79 -1.25 -2.15
N SER A 84 0.34 -1.26 -2.84
CA SER A 84 1.56 -0.55 -2.43
C SER A 84 1.33 0.95 -2.26
N ALA A 85 0.63 1.59 -3.21
CA ALA A 85 0.30 3.01 -3.15
C ALA A 85 -0.60 3.34 -1.95
N GLY A 86 -1.57 2.49 -1.62
CA GLY A 86 -2.40 2.64 -0.42
C GLY A 86 -1.55 2.69 0.85
N SER A 87 -0.65 1.72 1.01
CA SER A 87 0.29 1.67 2.13
C SER A 87 1.18 2.91 2.21
N PHE A 88 1.73 3.37 1.08
CA PHE A 88 2.59 4.55 1.07
C PHE A 88 1.81 5.84 1.34
N PHE A 89 0.57 5.93 0.86
CA PHE A 89 -0.30 7.08 1.10
C PHE A 89 -0.64 7.20 2.58
N LEU A 90 -1.03 6.09 3.23
CA LEU A 90 -1.28 6.06 4.68
C LEU A 90 -0.04 6.44 5.50
N ASN A 91 1.15 6.00 5.06
CA ASN A 91 2.41 6.31 5.75
C ASN A 91 2.75 7.81 5.79
N ARG A 92 2.17 8.63 4.91
CA ARG A 92 2.29 10.10 4.97
C ARG A 92 1.70 10.65 6.28
N PHE A 93 0.77 9.93 6.88
CA PHE A 93 0.09 10.28 8.12
C PHE A 93 0.64 9.56 9.36
N LYS A 94 1.84 8.95 9.29
CA LYS A 94 2.46 8.19 10.39
C LYS A 94 2.60 8.91 11.74
N ARG A 95 2.50 10.23 11.75
CA ARG A 95 2.46 11.04 12.99
C ARG A 95 1.15 10.89 13.76
N HIS A 96 0.07 10.51 13.07
CA HIS A 96 -1.27 10.30 13.64
C HIS A 96 -1.54 8.84 14.04
N PHE A 97 -0.58 7.93 13.77
CA PHE A 97 -0.75 6.52 14.11
C PHE A 97 -0.87 6.32 15.63
N ASN A 98 -1.82 5.48 16.01
CA ASN A 98 -2.06 5.03 17.37
C ASN A 98 -2.29 3.51 17.37
N ALA A 99 -2.62 2.92 18.52
CA ALA A 99 -2.74 1.46 18.64
C ALA A 99 -3.71 0.83 17.62
N LYS A 100 -4.76 1.56 17.20
CA LYS A 100 -5.76 1.08 16.23
C LYS A 100 -5.16 0.81 14.84
N ILE A 101 -3.98 1.34 14.50
CA ILE A 101 -3.36 1.09 13.19
C ILE A 101 -3.03 -0.39 12.99
N ILE A 102 -2.77 -1.12 14.08
CA ILE A 102 -2.47 -2.55 14.05
C ILE A 102 -3.72 -3.32 13.69
N ASP A 103 -4.86 -2.98 14.30
CA ASP A 103 -6.15 -3.59 14.00
C ASP A 103 -6.54 -3.30 12.54
N ILE A 104 -6.41 -2.05 12.09
CA ILE A 104 -6.70 -1.64 10.70
C ILE A 104 -5.84 -2.44 9.71
N ILE A 105 -4.53 -2.57 9.95
CA ILE A 105 -3.64 -3.30 9.05
C ILE A 105 -3.95 -4.80 9.09
N LYS A 106 -4.18 -5.36 10.28
CA LYS A 106 -4.51 -6.78 10.44
C LYS A 106 -5.80 -7.16 9.71
N GLU A 107 -6.85 -6.36 9.88
CA GLU A 107 -8.13 -6.52 9.16
C GLU A 107 -7.89 -6.54 7.66
N GLU A 108 -7.27 -5.49 7.10
CA GLU A 108 -7.05 -5.40 5.64
C GLU A 108 -6.14 -6.50 5.10
N TYR A 109 -5.11 -6.90 5.86
CA TYR A 109 -4.13 -7.87 5.37
C TYR A 109 -4.64 -9.30 5.43
N SER A 110 -5.52 -9.62 6.39
CA SER A 110 -6.10 -10.95 6.51
C SER A 110 -6.88 -11.40 5.27
N GLU A 111 -7.44 -10.45 4.51
CA GLU A 111 -8.25 -10.73 3.33
C GLU A 111 -7.62 -10.27 2.02
N HIS A 112 -6.64 -9.35 2.06
CA HIS A 112 -6.19 -8.65 0.84
C HIS A 112 -4.67 -8.62 0.63
N CYS A 113 -3.88 -9.29 1.48
CA CYS A 113 -2.43 -9.41 1.31
C CYS A 113 -2.06 -10.68 0.52
N HIS A 114 -2.02 -10.57 -0.81
CA HIS A 114 -1.85 -11.70 -1.73
C HIS A 114 -0.39 -11.99 -2.11
N THR A 115 0.56 -11.15 -1.67
CA THR A 115 1.98 -11.28 -2.02
C THR A 115 2.87 -11.03 -0.81
N TRP A 116 3.98 -11.76 -0.75
CA TRP A 116 4.99 -11.59 0.30
C TRP A 116 5.60 -10.17 0.27
N SER A 117 5.72 -9.58 -0.93
CA SER A 117 6.24 -8.22 -1.13
C SER A 117 5.40 -7.17 -0.42
N LEU A 118 4.07 -7.31 -0.44
CA LEU A 118 3.16 -6.41 0.25
C LEU A 118 3.26 -6.57 1.76
N CYS A 119 3.30 -7.81 2.26
CA CYS A 119 3.50 -8.12 3.68
C CYS A 119 4.76 -7.44 4.22
N ASP A 120 5.91 -7.71 3.59
CA ASP A 120 7.20 -7.14 3.98
C ASP A 120 7.21 -5.63 3.91
N SER A 121 6.65 -5.06 2.85
CA SER A 121 6.61 -3.60 2.65
C SER A 121 5.85 -2.89 3.76
N THR A 122 4.69 -3.39 4.18
CA THR A 122 3.93 -2.79 5.29
C THR A 122 4.59 -3.03 6.65
N CYS A 123 5.15 -4.22 6.88
CA CYS A 123 5.90 -4.48 8.10
C CYS A 123 7.09 -3.51 8.25
N VAL A 124 7.87 -3.31 7.18
CA VAL A 124 9.06 -2.46 7.21
C VAL A 124 8.72 -0.96 7.15
N ARG A 125 7.68 -0.56 6.41
CA ARG A 125 7.42 0.85 6.11
C ARG A 125 6.31 1.50 6.95
N LEU A 126 5.37 0.72 7.48
CA LEU A 126 4.24 1.21 8.28
C LEU A 126 4.34 0.77 9.74
N LEU A 127 4.29 -0.54 9.99
CA LEU A 127 4.20 -1.07 11.36
C LEU A 127 5.52 -0.95 12.12
N GLY A 128 6.63 -1.37 11.53
CA GLY A 128 7.96 -1.34 12.14
C GLY A 128 8.34 0.05 12.67
N PRO A 129 8.22 1.13 11.86
CA PRO A 129 8.49 2.48 12.32
C PRO A 129 7.54 2.99 13.41
N PHE A 130 6.34 2.43 13.52
CA PHE A 130 5.39 2.76 14.57
C PHE A 130 5.70 2.02 15.87
N LEU A 131 5.91 0.70 15.78
CA LEU A 131 6.18 -0.20 16.89
C LEU A 131 7.58 -0.05 17.47
N GLY A 132 8.56 0.35 16.66
CA GLY A 132 9.94 0.58 17.09
C GLY A 132 10.15 1.87 17.91
N LYS A 133 9.09 2.66 18.14
CA LYS A 133 9.17 3.87 18.99
C LYS A 133 9.16 3.47 20.47
N LYS A 134 9.97 4.17 21.28
CA LYS A 134 9.99 4.00 22.74
C LYS A 134 8.57 4.09 23.34
N GLY A 135 8.22 3.16 24.22
CA GLY A 135 6.89 3.07 24.84
C GLY A 135 5.86 2.27 24.05
N LYS A 136 6.28 1.55 23.01
CA LYS A 136 5.44 0.65 22.18
C LYS A 136 5.82 -0.82 22.30
N GLU A 137 6.69 -1.18 23.25
CA GLU A 137 7.25 -2.52 23.42
C GLU A 137 6.15 -3.57 23.66
N THR A 138 5.21 -3.28 24.58
CA THR A 138 4.06 -4.16 24.86
C THR A 138 3.16 -4.33 23.64
N LEU A 139 3.05 -3.29 22.81
CA LEU A 139 2.24 -3.33 21.60
C LEU A 139 2.92 -4.17 20.51
N ALA A 140 4.25 -4.06 20.39
CA ALA A 140 5.03 -4.87 19.46
C ALA A 140 4.91 -6.37 19.80
N LEU A 141 4.97 -6.75 21.08
CA LEU A 141 4.79 -8.14 21.52
C LEU A 141 3.42 -8.73 21.20
N LYS A 142 2.36 -7.91 21.11
CA LYS A 142 1.00 -8.36 20.73
C LYS A 142 0.80 -8.52 19.23
N THR A 143 1.77 -8.05 18.43
CA THR A 143 1.70 -8.09 16.96
C THR A 143 2.40 -9.33 16.38
N ILE A 144 3.09 -10.12 17.23
CA ILE A 144 3.66 -11.44 16.94
C ILE A 144 2.59 -12.51 17.24
#